data_AF-A0A920TPE9-F1
#
_entry.id   AF-A0A920TPE9-F1
#
_cell.length_a   1.000
_cell.length_b   1.000
_cell.length_c   1.000
_cell.angle_alpha   90.00
_cell.angle_beta   90.00
_cell.angle_gamma   90.00
#
_symmetry.space_group_name_H-M   'P 1'
#
loop_
_entity.id
_entity.type
_entity.pdbx_description
1 polymer ?
#
loop_
_entity_poly.entity_id
_entity_poly.type
_entity_poly.pdbx_seq_one_letter_code
_entity_poly.pdbx_strand_id
1 'polypeptide(L)' 'MNQELSQYINEAKNIVIFTGAGISTESGIPDFRGPQGVWKTNTPIYFQDFIGSEEVRKESWKRKFSGQESSKRQNQI' A
#
# COMPACT_ATOMS: atom_id res chain seq x y z
N MET A 1 -9.79 25.72 -4.62
CA MET A 1 -9.25 24.77 -5.63
C MET A 1 -8.05 25.45 -6.27
N ASN A 2 -6.91 24.75 -6.43
CA ASN A 2 -5.71 25.35 -7.03
C ASN A 2 -6.02 25.69 -8.50
N GLN A 3 -6.00 26.98 -8.84
CA GLN A 3 -6.38 27.48 -10.17
C GLN A 3 -5.49 26.92 -11.29
N GLU A 4 -4.21 26.69 -10.99
CA GLU A 4 -3.24 26.11 -11.94
C GLU A 4 -3.54 24.63 -12.24
N LEU A 5 -3.87 23.85 -11.20
CA LEU A 5 -4.26 22.44 -11.37
C LEU A 5 -5.54 22.31 -12.22
N SER A 6 -6.55 23.13 -11.92
CA SER A 6 -7.80 23.14 -12.69
C SER A 6 -7.55 23.45 -14.17
N GLN A 7 -6.65 24.40 -14.46
CA GLN A 7 -6.27 24.73 -15.83
C GLN A 7 -5.61 23.54 -16.53
N TYR A 8 -4.62 22.89 -15.90
CA TYR A 8 -3.95 21.72 -16.49
C TYR A 8 -4.91 20.57 -16.79
N ILE A 9 -5.90 20.33 -15.93
CA ILE A 9 -6.94 19.31 -16.18
C ILE A 9 -7.82 19.71 -17.38
N ASN A 10 -8.22 20.98 -17.47
CA ASN A 10 -9.10 21.46 -18.52
C ASN A 10 -8.44 21.50 -19.91
N GLU A 11 -7.13 21.78 -19.98
CA GLU A 11 -6.38 21.88 -21.24
C GLU A 11 -5.91 20.52 -21.78
N ALA A 12 -5.85 19.49 -20.92
CA ALA A 12 -5.37 18.18 -21.30
C ALA A 12 -6.35 17.47 -22.26
N LYS A 13 -5.86 17.13 -23.46
CA LYS A 13 -6.64 16.34 -24.45
C LYS A 13 -6.69 14.85 -24.12
N ASN A 14 -5.67 14.35 -23.41
CA ASN A 14 -5.55 12.97 -22.97
C ASN A 14 -4.93 12.96 -21.57
N ILE A 15 -5.66 12.45 -20.58
CA ILE A 15 -5.19 12.38 -19.19
C ILE A 15 -4.81 10.93 -18.88
N VAL A 16 -3.63 10.75 -18.28
CA VAL A 16 -3.20 9.49 -17.68
C VAL A 16 -3.00 9.72 -16.20
N ILE A 17 -3.65 8.90 -15.38
CA ILE A 17 -3.52 8.96 -13.92
C ILE A 17 -2.59 7.84 -13.48
N PHE A 18 -1.50 8.22 -12.82
CA PHE A 18 -0.60 7.28 -12.16
C PHE A 18 -0.82 7.36 -10.65
N THR A 19 -1.21 6.24 -10.04
CA THR A 19 -1.51 6.17 -8.61
C THR A 19 -0.51 5.27 -7.89
N GLY A 20 -0.34 5.52 -6.60
CA GLY A 20 0.36 4.63 -5.67
C GLY A 20 -0.54 4.27 -4.50
N ALA A 21 0.00 3.54 -3.53
CA ALA A 21 -0.74 3.10 -2.34
C ALA A 21 -1.41 4.25 -1.55
N GLY A 22 -0.87 5.48 -1.68
CA GLY A 22 -1.42 6.68 -1.05
C GLY A 22 -2.89 6.95 -1.40
N ILE A 23 -3.39 6.51 -2.55
CA ILE A 23 -4.81 6.70 -2.91
C ILE A 23 -5.78 5.88 -2.05
N SER A 24 -5.29 4.86 -1.32
CA SER A 24 -6.11 3.94 -0.53
C SER A 24 -6.00 4.15 0.99
N THR A 25 -5.17 5.10 1.43
CA THR A 25 -4.96 5.37 2.87
C THR A 25 -6.23 5.82 3.57
N GLU A 26 -7.04 6.66 2.92
CA GLU A 26 -8.35 7.09 3.43
C GLU A 26 -9.39 5.96 3.50
N SER A 27 -9.14 4.84 2.81
CA SER A 27 -9.95 3.62 2.90
C SER A 27 -9.46 2.63 3.97
N GLY A 28 -8.50 3.04 4.81
CA GLY A 28 -7.93 2.22 5.87
C GLY A 28 -6.81 1.26 5.42
N ILE A 29 -6.38 1.33 4.16
CA ILE A 29 -5.25 0.53 3.67
C ILE A 29 -3.97 1.35 3.80
N PRO A 30 -3.04 1.00 4.71
CA PRO A 30 -1.83 1.78 4.91
C PRO A 30 -0.95 1.78 3.65
N ASP A 31 -0.28 2.92 3.41
CA ASP A 31 0.75 2.99 2.38
C ASP A 31 2.05 2.31 2.85
N PHE A 32 3.11 2.41 2.03
CA PHE A 32 4.40 1.82 2.36
C PHE A 32 5.29 2.74 3.22
N ARG A 33 5.23 4.07 3.01
CA ARG A 33 6.28 5.01 3.45
C ARG A 33 5.78 6.18 4.30
N GLY A 34 4.47 6.37 4.41
CA GLY A 34 3.86 7.47 5.12
C GLY A 34 4.05 7.37 6.64
N PRO A 35 3.42 8.28 7.40
CA PRO A 35 3.51 8.29 8.86
C PRO A 35 3.19 6.94 9.50
N GLN A 36 2.20 6.22 8.96
CA GLN A 36 1.77 4.88 9.37
C GLN A 36 2.18 3.79 8.38
N GLY A 37 3.19 4.04 7.54
CA GLY A 37 3.57 3.15 6.44
C GLY A 37 4.08 1.79 6.91
N VAL A 38 3.71 0.73 6.18
CA VAL A 38 3.98 -0.67 6.59
C VAL A 38 5.46 -1.01 6.68
N TRP A 39 6.35 -0.31 5.97
CA TRP A 39 7.80 -0.59 6.04
C TRP A 39 8.46 -0.12 7.33
N LYS A 40 7.76 0.64 8.18
CA LYS A 40 8.25 0.98 9.52
C LYS A 40 8.18 -0.20 10.49
N THR A 41 7.28 -1.16 10.25
CA THR A 41 7.02 -2.28 11.16
C THR A 41 7.21 -3.64 10.51
N ASN A 42 7.22 -3.72 9.19
CA ASN A 42 7.34 -4.97 8.45
C ASN A 42 8.46 -4.89 7.40
N THR A 43 9.49 -5.71 7.57
CA THR A 43 10.58 -5.82 6.60
C THR A 43 10.14 -6.72 5.44
N PRO A 44 10.25 -6.25 4.18
CA PRO A 44 9.87 -7.06 3.03
C PRO A 44 10.77 -8.28 2.90
N ILE A 45 10.18 -9.41 2.54
CA ILE A 45 10.92 -10.58 2.09
C ILE A 45 11.30 -10.33 0.64
N TYR A 46 12.61 -10.29 0.34
CA TYR A 46 13.06 -10.09 -1.04
C TYR A 46 12.78 -11.33 -1.89
N PHE A 47 12.62 -11.10 -3.19
CA PHE A 47 12.29 -12.15 -4.15
C PHE A 47 13.33 -13.29 -4.16
N GLN A 48 14.61 -12.94 -4.07
CA GLN A 48 15.71 -13.92 -4.06
C GLN A 48 15.65 -14.84 -2.83
N ASP A 49 15.37 -14.27 -1.65
CA ASP A 49 15.22 -15.05 -0.41
C ASP A 49 13.99 -15.98 -0.49
N PHE A 50 12.91 -15.49 -1.09
CA PHE A 50 11.67 -16.25 -1.28
C PHE A 50 11.87 -17.46 -2.19
N ILE A 51 12.55 -17.31 -3.33
CA ILE A 51 12.80 -18.45 -4.23
C ILE A 51 13.88 -19.38 -3.69
N GLY A 52 14.88 -18.83 -3.00
CA GLY A 52 16.04 -19.56 -2.49
C GLY A 52 15.79 -20.43 -1.25
N SER A 53 14.67 -20.25 -0.55
CA SER A 53 14.40 -20.97 0.70
C SER A 53 12.93 -21.36 0.87
N GLU A 54 12.68 -22.66 1.09
CA GLU A 54 11.35 -23.18 1.42
C GLU A 54 10.82 -22.59 2.74
N GLU A 55 11.70 -22.45 3.73
CA GLU A 55 11.33 -21.90 5.03
C GLU A 55 10.91 -20.43 4.94
N VAL A 56 11.58 -19.64 4.08
CA VAL A 56 11.17 -18.26 3.81
C VAL A 56 9.81 -18.20 3.12
N ARG A 57 9.48 -19.15 2.23
CA ARG A 57 8.14 -19.24 1.63
C ARG A 57 7.07 -19.57 2.67
N LYS A 58 7.33 -20.55 3.55
CA LYS A 58 6.41 -20.90 4.64
C LYS A 58 6.16 -19.70 5.56
N GLU A 59 7.22 -18.98 5.92
CA GLU A 59 7.13 -17.76 6.73
C GLU A 59 6.33 -16.65 6.03
N SER A 60 6.58 -16.42 4.74
CA SER A 60 5.80 -15.45 3.95
C SER A 60 4.30 -15.74 3.97
N TRP A 61 3.91 -17.01 3.83
CA TRP A 61 2.51 -17.42 3.92
C TRP A 61 1.95 -17.25 5.34
N LYS A 62 2.71 -17.63 6.38
CA LYS A 62 2.30 -17.41 7.78
C LYS A 62 1.97 -15.93 8.04
N ARG A 63 2.85 -15.00 7.62
CA ARG A 63 2.63 -13.54 7.78
C ARG A 63 1.34 -13.05 7.11
N LYS A 64 1.02 -13.57 5.92
CA LYS A 64 -0.19 -13.18 5.17
C LYS A 64 -1.48 -13.63 5.85
N PHE A 65 -1.47 -14.79 6.50
CA PHE A 65 -2.65 -15.31 7.19
C PHE A 65 -2.78 -14.80 8.63
N SER A 66 -1.67 -14.47 9.30
CA SER A 66 -1.69 -13.89 10.65
C SER A 66 -2.16 -12.43 10.68
N GLY A 67 -2.05 -11.68 9.57
CA GLY A 67 -2.37 -10.24 9.51
C GLY A 67 -3.81 -9.87 9.13
N GLN A 68 -4.65 -10.81 8.69
CA GLN A 68 -6.02 -10.49 8.23
C GLN A 68 -7.01 -10.23 9.38
N GLU A 69 -6.67 -10.55 10.63
CA GLU A 69 -7.53 -10.22 11.78
C GLU A 69 -7.51 -8.74 12.18
N SER A 70 -6.48 -7.98 11.78
CA SER A 70 -6.34 -6.56 12.14
C SER A 70 -7.29 -5.63 11.38
N SER A 71 -7.84 -6.08 10.23
CA SER A 71 -8.78 -5.29 9.42
C SER A 71 -10.14 -5.08 10.07
N LYS A 72 -10.47 -5.82 11.16
CA LYS A 72 -11.78 -5.72 11.83
C LYS A 72 -11.88 -4.66 12.93
N ARG A 73 -10.79 -3.99 13.33
CA ARG A 73 -10.81 -3.04 14.46
C ARG A 73 -10.99 -1.56 14.11
N GLN A 74 -10.97 -1.18 12.83
CA GLN A 74 -11.06 0.24 12.44
C GLN A 74 -12.48 0.73 12.11
N ASN A 75 -13.51 -0.13 12.13
CA ASN A 75 -14.92 0.26 12.01
C ASN A 75 -15.64 0.30 13.37
N GLN A 76 -15.19 1.18 14.28
CA GLN A 76 -16.03 1.64 15.37
C GLN A 76 -16.11 3.17 15.27
N ILE A 77 -17.15 3.61 14.55
CA ILE A 77 -17.85 4.88 14.83
C ILE A 77 -18.79 4.60 15.99
#